data_AF-A0A315XAT0-F1
#
_entry.id   AF-A0A315XAT0-F1
#
_cell.length_a   1.000
_cell.length_b   1.000
_cell.length_c   1.000
_cell.angle_alpha   90.00
_cell.angle_beta   90.00
_cell.angle_gamma   90.00
#
_symmetry.space_group_name_H-M   'P 1'
#
loop_
_entity.id
_entity.type
_entity.pdbx_description
1 polymer ?
#
loop_
_entity_poly.entity_id
_entity_poly.type
_entity_poly.pdbx_seq_one_letter_code
_entity_poly.pdbx_strand_id
1 'polypeptide(L)'
;MSSEPATTTPKVEGIAGYVTPYPYLDRLQEKMEERIEHRVPAAGRFCGFCYARLRNEDTRCPFCATPTSERATVGEIPQDVLRAYKLRQSTEARWVHTGAFTGMIIASLIFVWMVTWGPGLLGHPAFAFAELLLGGYFLAQFFGPLLFGQVGYRKGARKRDEAWARFLAERDGAAPTA
;
A
#
# COMPACT_ATOMS: atom_id res chain seq x y z
N MET A 1 -0.50 11.28 -49.13
CA MET A 1 -1.00 10.51 -47.97
C MET A 1 0.21 10.18 -47.12
N SER A 2 0.51 11.02 -46.14
CA SER A 2 1.61 10.80 -45.19
C SER A 2 0.98 10.45 -43.85
N SER A 3 1.06 9.19 -43.46
CA SER A 3 0.63 8.72 -42.14
C SER A 3 1.82 8.78 -41.18
N GLU A 4 1.73 9.70 -40.24
CA GLU A 4 2.60 9.88 -39.09
C GLU A 4 2.50 8.67 -38.14
N PRO A 5 3.60 8.14 -37.57
CA PRO A 5 3.53 7.06 -36.62
C PRO A 5 2.93 7.57 -35.30
N ALA A 6 1.78 7.02 -34.93
CA ALA A 6 1.15 7.23 -33.63
C ALA A 6 2.17 6.90 -32.53
N THR A 7 2.62 7.94 -31.82
CA THR A 7 3.47 7.79 -30.64
C THR A 7 2.58 7.28 -29.52
N THR A 8 2.49 5.95 -29.39
CA THR A 8 1.76 5.30 -28.30
C THR A 8 2.56 5.50 -27.02
N THR A 9 2.29 6.59 -26.31
CA THR A 9 2.80 6.79 -24.95
C THR A 9 2.37 5.59 -24.11
N PRO A 10 3.28 4.84 -23.46
CA PRO A 10 2.89 3.69 -22.67
C PRO A 10 1.96 4.13 -21.54
N LYS A 11 0.82 3.45 -21.43
CA LYS A 11 -0.19 3.62 -20.40
C LYS A 11 0.49 3.49 -19.03
N VAL A 12 0.43 4.55 -18.22
CA VAL A 12 1.04 4.59 -16.89
C VAL A 12 0.28 3.63 -15.98
N GLU A 13 0.61 2.34 -16.03
CA GLU A 13 0.07 1.31 -15.15
C GLU A 13 0.95 1.22 -13.89
N GLY A 14 0.83 2.24 -13.05
CA GLY A 14 1.40 2.28 -11.71
C GLY A 14 0.50 3.09 -10.81
N ILE A 15 -0.09 2.47 -9.79
CA ILE A 15 -0.89 3.19 -8.80
C ILE A 15 0.05 4.19 -8.09
N ALA A 16 -0.30 5.47 -8.10
CA ALA A 16 0.51 6.56 -7.54
C ALA A 16 1.95 6.73 -8.12
N GLY A 17 2.16 6.36 -9.40
CA GLY A 17 3.41 6.63 -10.11
C GLY A 17 4.59 5.72 -9.76
N TYR A 18 4.32 4.54 -9.20
CA TYR A 18 5.30 3.46 -9.05
C TYR A 18 4.81 2.20 -9.75
N VAL A 19 5.65 1.64 -10.61
CA VAL A 19 5.37 0.41 -11.34
C VAL A 19 6.14 -0.71 -10.67
N THR A 20 5.41 -1.68 -10.10
CA THR A 20 6.03 -2.84 -9.47
C THR A 20 6.57 -3.82 -10.53
N PRO A 21 7.76 -4.40 -10.34
CA PRO A 21 8.24 -5.51 -11.18
C PRO A 21 7.47 -6.81 -10.91
N TYR A 22 6.65 -6.87 -9.85
CA TYR A 22 5.91 -8.06 -9.43
C TYR A 22 4.39 -7.79 -9.37
N PRO A 23 3.71 -7.64 -10.52
CA PRO A 23 2.29 -7.20 -10.57
C PRO A 23 1.30 -8.16 -9.89
N TYR A 24 1.69 -9.43 -9.70
CA TYR A 24 0.87 -10.39 -8.95
C TYR A 24 0.84 -10.09 -7.44
N LEU A 25 1.86 -9.42 -6.88
CA LEU A 25 1.89 -9.08 -5.45
C LEU A 25 0.82 -8.02 -5.11
N ASP A 26 0.53 -7.11 -6.02
CA ASP A 26 -0.52 -6.10 -5.81
C ASP A 26 -1.90 -6.76 -5.69
N ARG A 27 -2.19 -7.73 -6.55
CA ARG A 27 -3.44 -8.51 -6.53
C ARG A 27 -3.57 -9.39 -5.29
N LEU A 28 -2.45 -9.78 -4.69
CA LEU A 28 -2.42 -10.63 -3.49
C LEU A 28 -2.46 -9.85 -2.18
N GLN A 29 -2.26 -8.53 -2.21
CA GLN A 29 -2.12 -7.71 -1.01
C GLN A 29 -3.27 -7.90 -0.04
N GLU A 30 -4.51 -7.72 -0.49
CA GLU A 30 -5.72 -7.83 0.33
C GLU A 30 -5.83 -9.23 0.97
N LYS A 31 -5.55 -10.29 0.21
CA LYS A 31 -5.61 -11.68 0.70
C LYS A 31 -4.51 -12.00 1.70
N MET A 32 -3.33 -11.39 1.55
CA MET A 32 -2.25 -11.53 2.52
C MET A 32 -2.53 -10.74 3.80
N GLU A 33 -3.20 -9.58 3.70
CA GLU A 33 -3.64 -8.80 4.86
C GLU A 33 -4.71 -9.55 5.66
N GLU A 34 -5.72 -10.14 5.00
CA GLU A 34 -6.68 -11.04 5.65
C GLU A 34 -5.97 -12.15 6.44
N ARG A 35 -4.87 -12.69 5.88
CA ARG A 35 -4.06 -13.72 6.54
C ARG A 35 -3.25 -13.18 7.72
N ILE A 36 -2.60 -12.03 7.57
CA ILE A 36 -1.85 -11.35 8.64
C ILE A 36 -2.76 -11.03 9.83
N GLU A 37 -4.02 -10.67 9.55
CA GLU A 37 -5.05 -10.37 10.54
C GLU A 37 -5.76 -11.62 11.09
N HIS A 38 -5.28 -12.82 10.78
CA HIS A 38 -5.83 -14.10 11.24
C HIS A 38 -7.31 -14.33 10.86
N ARG A 39 -7.80 -13.65 9.81
CA ARG A 39 -9.18 -13.83 9.31
C ARG A 39 -9.33 -15.11 8.48
N VAL A 40 -8.21 -15.72 8.07
CA VAL A 40 -8.18 -17.00 7.33
C VAL A 40 -7.20 -17.99 7.97
N PRO A 41 -7.44 -19.31 7.82
CA PRO A 41 -6.59 -20.36 8.40
C PRO A 41 -5.12 -20.26 7.96
N ALA A 42 -4.22 -20.70 8.84
CA ALA A 42 -2.78 -20.72 8.59
C ALA A 42 -2.36 -21.80 7.58
N ALA A 43 -2.96 -22.98 7.71
CA ALA A 43 -2.68 -24.11 6.85
C ALA A 43 -3.60 -24.10 5.61
N GLY A 44 -3.05 -24.53 4.49
CA GLY A 44 -3.80 -24.64 3.24
C GLY A 44 -2.93 -25.13 2.09
N ARG A 45 -3.48 -25.12 0.88
CA ARG A 45 -2.71 -25.37 -0.34
C ARG A 45 -2.33 -24.03 -0.94
N PHE A 46 -1.04 -23.72 -0.97
CA PHE A 46 -0.54 -22.46 -1.53
C PHE A 46 0.43 -22.72 -2.69
N CYS A 47 0.50 -21.78 -3.62
CA CYS A 47 1.47 -21.80 -4.70
C CYS A 47 2.89 -21.74 -4.13
N GLY A 48 3.79 -22.63 -4.58
CA GLY A 48 5.18 -22.64 -4.14
C GLY A 48 6.04 -21.46 -4.61
N PHE A 49 5.50 -20.59 -5.47
CA PHE A 49 6.21 -19.41 -5.98
C PHE A 49 5.69 -18.09 -5.39
N CYS A 50 4.40 -17.77 -5.58
CA CYS A 50 3.81 -16.50 -5.12
C CYS A 50 2.99 -16.63 -3.82
N TYR A 51 2.83 -17.85 -3.29
CA TYR A 51 2.06 -18.15 -2.07
C TYR A 51 0.57 -17.78 -2.12
N ALA A 52 0.03 -17.53 -3.31
CA ALA A 52 -1.41 -17.44 -3.49
C ALA A 52 -2.10 -18.75 -3.08
N ARG A 53 -3.26 -18.65 -2.45
CA ARG A 53 -4.09 -19.83 -2.14
C ARG A 53 -4.56 -20.48 -3.43
N LEU A 54 -4.41 -21.80 -3.51
CA LEU A 54 -4.86 -22.64 -4.61
C LEU A 54 -6.09 -23.46 -4.20
N ARG A 55 -6.97 -23.74 -5.17
CA ARG A 55 -8.00 -24.77 -5.03
C ARG A 55 -7.37 -26.15 -5.16
N ASN A 56 -8.09 -27.24 -4.93
CA ASN A 56 -7.48 -28.58 -4.96
C ASN A 56 -7.13 -29.02 -6.40
N GLU A 57 -7.96 -28.59 -7.35
CA GLU A 57 -7.89 -28.90 -8.78
C GLU A 57 -6.89 -28.03 -9.56
N ASP A 58 -6.38 -26.94 -8.97
CA ASP A 58 -5.46 -26.04 -9.66
C ASP A 58 -4.10 -26.73 -9.91
N THR A 59 -3.75 -26.91 -11.18
CA THR A 59 -2.41 -27.36 -11.62
C THR A 59 -1.50 -26.20 -12.00
N ARG A 60 -2.07 -24.99 -12.13
CA ARG A 60 -1.37 -23.74 -12.44
C ARG A 60 -1.91 -22.60 -11.59
N CYS A 61 -1.04 -21.78 -11.03
CA CYS A 61 -1.47 -20.67 -10.19
C CYS A 61 -2.21 -19.60 -11.00
N PRO A 62 -3.43 -19.17 -10.61
CA PRO A 62 -4.17 -18.13 -11.34
C PRO A 62 -3.56 -16.72 -11.19
N PHE A 63 -2.65 -16.52 -10.24
CA PHE A 63 -2.01 -15.22 -10.00
C PHE A 63 -0.70 -15.06 -10.75
N CYS A 64 0.25 -15.99 -10.57
CA CYS A 64 1.59 -15.90 -11.16
C CYS A 64 1.81 -16.84 -12.36
N ALA A 65 0.81 -17.65 -12.72
CA ALA A 65 0.89 -18.64 -13.80
C ALA A 65 1.97 -19.72 -13.64
N THR A 66 2.60 -19.86 -12.47
CA THR A 66 3.55 -20.95 -12.21
C THR A 66 2.81 -22.28 -12.07
N PRO A 67 3.21 -23.34 -12.80
CA PRO A 67 2.64 -24.67 -12.66
C PRO A 67 3.11 -25.36 -11.38
N THR A 68 2.25 -26.18 -10.77
CA THR A 68 2.58 -26.91 -9.53
C THR A 68 3.61 -28.02 -9.75
N SER A 69 3.85 -28.40 -11.01
CA SER A 69 4.91 -29.33 -11.41
C SER A 69 6.30 -28.68 -11.40
N GLU A 70 6.41 -27.37 -11.63
CA GLU A 70 7.68 -26.64 -11.59
C GLU A 70 8.05 -26.27 -10.15
N ARG A 71 7.06 -25.87 -9.35
CA ARG A 71 7.21 -25.57 -7.92
C ARG A 71 6.08 -26.24 -7.14
N ALA A 72 6.44 -27.23 -6.32
CA ALA A 72 5.50 -27.93 -5.46
C ALA A 72 4.73 -26.96 -4.56
N THR A 73 3.46 -27.27 -4.28
CA THR A 73 2.63 -26.47 -3.38
C THR A 73 3.13 -26.56 -1.95
N VAL A 74 2.95 -25.48 -1.19
CA VAL A 74 3.32 -25.43 0.23
C VAL A 74 2.10 -25.41 1.12
N GLY A 75 2.24 -25.98 2.33
CA GLY A 75 1.19 -26.09 3.35
C GLY A 75 0.95 -24.80 4.14
N GLU A 76 1.97 -23.93 4.20
CA GLU A 76 1.98 -22.71 4.99
C GLU A 76 2.79 -21.62 4.26
N ILE A 77 2.39 -20.36 4.45
CA ILE A 77 3.08 -19.21 3.87
C ILE A 77 4.30 -18.88 4.73
N PRO A 78 5.51 -18.77 4.16
CA PRO A 78 6.70 -18.40 4.90
C PRO A 78 6.55 -17.03 5.60
N GLN A 79 7.11 -16.90 6.80
CA GLN A 79 7.01 -15.67 7.58
C GLN A 79 7.64 -14.46 6.88
N ASP A 80 8.71 -14.65 6.12
CA ASP A 80 9.36 -13.54 5.39
C ASP A 80 8.49 -12.99 4.27
N VAL A 81 7.65 -13.83 3.66
CA VAL A 81 6.63 -13.39 2.69
C VAL A 81 5.62 -12.49 3.40
N LEU A 82 5.05 -12.95 4.52
CA LEU A 82 4.08 -12.16 5.29
C LEU A 82 4.68 -10.85 5.78
N ARG A 83 5.96 -10.84 6.17
CA ARG A 83 6.70 -9.61 6.54
C ARG A 83 6.79 -8.62 5.38
N ALA A 84 7.03 -9.08 4.15
CA ALA A 84 7.07 -8.19 2.98
C ALA A 84 5.72 -7.47 2.77
N TYR A 85 4.60 -8.20 2.87
CA TYR A 85 3.25 -7.63 2.78
C TYR A 85 2.94 -6.66 3.93
N LYS A 86 3.29 -7.04 5.16
CA LYS A 86 3.14 -6.20 6.35
C LYS A 86 3.96 -4.91 6.26
N LEU A 87 5.15 -4.96 5.63
CA LEU A 87 6.01 -3.79 5.46
C LEU A 87 5.36 -2.73 4.58
N ARG A 88 4.65 -3.13 3.51
CA ARG A 88 3.85 -2.21 2.70
C ARG A 88 2.71 -1.62 3.53
N GLN A 89 1.89 -2.47 4.14
CA GLN A 89 0.71 -2.05 4.93
C GLN A 89 1.10 -1.04 6.02
N SER A 90 2.13 -1.36 6.80
CA SER A 90 2.62 -0.48 7.89
C SER A 90 3.25 0.82 7.39
N THR A 91 3.93 0.79 6.23
CA THR A 91 4.48 2.00 5.63
C THR A 91 3.35 2.91 5.17
N GLU A 92 2.35 2.38 4.47
CA GLU A 92 1.20 3.14 3.99
C GLU A 92 0.41 3.76 5.15
N ALA A 93 0.07 2.95 6.16
CA ALA A 93 -0.63 3.42 7.35
C ALA A 93 0.15 4.55 8.04
N ARG A 94 1.47 4.43 8.19
CA ARG A 94 2.30 5.48 8.79
C ARG A 94 2.21 6.79 8.01
N TRP A 95 2.25 6.76 6.68
CA TRP A 95 2.13 7.96 5.85
C TRP A 95 0.74 8.60 5.96
N VAL A 96 -0.32 7.79 5.89
CA VAL A 96 -1.70 8.27 6.03
C VAL A 96 -1.93 8.91 7.39
N HIS A 97 -1.51 8.25 8.48
CA HIS A 97 -1.63 8.80 9.83
C HIS A 97 -0.78 10.06 10.02
N THR A 98 0.43 10.10 9.46
CA THR A 98 1.27 11.32 9.51
C THR A 98 0.55 12.48 8.80
N GLY A 99 0.02 12.27 7.60
CA GLY A 99 -0.72 13.30 6.88
C GLY A 99 -1.97 13.76 7.62
N ALA A 100 -2.77 12.83 8.15
CA ALA A 100 -3.95 13.17 8.95
C ALA A 100 -3.59 14.01 10.18
N PHE A 101 -2.51 13.65 10.88
CA PHE A 101 -2.02 14.41 12.03
C PHE A 101 -1.51 15.79 11.64
N THR A 102 -0.82 15.92 10.49
CA THR A 102 -0.45 17.23 9.94
C THR A 102 -1.67 18.11 9.68
N GLY A 103 -2.73 17.55 9.10
CA GLY A 103 -3.99 18.27 8.90
C GLY A 103 -4.61 18.76 10.21
N MET A 104 -4.61 17.92 11.25
CA MET A 104 -5.10 18.27 12.59
C MET A 104 -4.25 19.37 13.25
N ILE A 105 -2.93 19.34 13.09
CA ILE A 105 -2.05 20.40 13.58
C ILE A 105 -2.39 21.73 12.90
N ILE A 106 -2.56 21.73 11.57
CA ILE A 106 -2.90 22.94 10.81
C ILE A 106 -4.23 23.53 11.28
N ALA A 107 -5.28 22.70 11.41
CA ALA A 107 -6.58 23.14 11.94
C ALA A 107 -6.43 23.73 13.36
N SER A 108 -5.65 23.08 14.23
CA SER A 108 -5.41 23.58 15.59
C SER A 108 -4.72 24.96 15.59
N LEU A 109 -3.78 25.18 14.67
CA LEU A 109 -3.10 26.46 14.53
C LEU A 109 -4.03 27.57 14.01
N ILE A 110 -4.90 27.25 13.05
CA ILE A 110 -5.91 28.19 12.52
C ILE A 110 -6.91 28.53 13.62
N PHE A 111 -7.39 27.54 14.36
CA PHE A 111 -8.25 27.74 15.53
C PHE A 111 -7.63 28.72 16.53
N VAL A 112 -6.39 28.46 16.96
CA VAL A 112 -5.68 29.35 17.90
C VAL A 112 -5.60 30.76 17.34
N TRP A 113 -5.21 30.90 16.07
CA TRP A 113 -5.12 32.20 15.41
C TRP A 113 -6.45 32.95 15.35
N MET A 114 -7.56 32.25 15.05
CA MET A 114 -8.90 32.82 15.04
C MET A 114 -9.31 33.31 16.43
N VAL A 115 -9.06 32.53 17.48
CA VAL A 115 -9.44 32.91 18.85
C VAL A 115 -8.64 34.10 19.38
N THR A 116 -7.35 34.19 19.04
CA THR A 116 -6.47 35.25 19.58
C THR A 116 -6.48 36.53 18.75
N TRP A 117 -6.62 36.45 17.43
CA TRP A 117 -6.51 37.58 16.51
C TRP A 117 -7.69 37.72 15.54
N GLY A 118 -8.70 36.86 15.62
CA GLY A 118 -9.83 36.86 14.69
C GLY A 118 -10.66 38.13 14.79
N PRO A 119 -10.86 38.87 13.68
CA PRO A 119 -11.72 40.04 13.68
C PRO A 119 -13.20 39.63 13.59
N GLY A 120 -14.07 40.32 14.32
CA GLY A 120 -15.53 40.20 14.20
C GLY A 120 -16.04 38.76 14.36
N LEU A 121 -16.84 38.28 13.39
CA LEU A 121 -17.43 36.94 13.38
C LEU A 121 -16.38 35.81 13.39
N LEU A 122 -15.21 36.02 12.78
CA LEU A 122 -14.15 35.01 12.73
C LEU A 122 -13.46 34.82 14.10
N GLY A 123 -13.47 35.84 14.96
CA GLY A 123 -12.98 35.74 16.34
C GLY A 123 -14.01 35.15 17.32
N HIS A 124 -15.25 34.97 16.88
CA HIS A 124 -16.29 34.45 17.75
C HIS A 124 -16.02 32.95 18.04
N PRO A 125 -15.98 32.53 19.33
CA PRO A 125 -15.57 31.17 19.70
C PRO A 125 -16.35 30.07 18.99
N ALA A 126 -17.65 30.25 18.74
CA ALA A 126 -18.46 29.26 18.03
C ALA A 126 -17.97 29.00 16.59
N PHE A 127 -17.50 30.02 15.87
CA PHE A 127 -16.96 29.86 14.52
C PHE A 127 -15.60 29.20 14.54
N ALA A 128 -14.73 29.56 15.50
CA ALA A 128 -13.46 28.89 15.68
C ALA A 128 -13.68 27.40 16.02
N PHE A 129 -14.60 27.06 16.92
CA PHE A 129 -14.93 25.66 17.20
C PHE A 129 -15.50 24.91 15.99
N ALA A 130 -16.35 25.56 15.19
CA ALA A 130 -16.86 24.97 13.95
C ALA A 130 -15.73 24.71 12.95
N GLU A 131 -14.79 25.64 12.81
CA GLU A 131 -13.59 25.49 11.99
C GLU A 131 -12.71 24.34 12.49
N LEU A 132 -12.44 24.25 13.79
CA LEU A 132 -11.63 23.17 14.35
C LEU A 132 -12.24 21.79 14.06
N LEU A 133 -13.56 21.64 14.18
CA LEU A 133 -14.26 20.37 13.94
C LEU A 133 -14.34 20.04 12.44
N LEU A 134 -14.87 20.95 11.63
CA LEU A 134 -15.13 20.71 10.21
C LEU A 134 -13.85 20.83 9.38
N GLY A 135 -13.07 21.88 9.63
CA GLY A 135 -11.77 22.11 9.02
C GLY A 135 -10.75 21.05 9.43
N GLY A 136 -10.72 20.65 10.71
CA GLY A 136 -9.89 19.54 11.18
C GLY A 136 -10.21 18.22 10.47
N TYR A 137 -11.49 17.85 10.40
CA TYR A 137 -11.93 16.65 9.67
C TYR A 137 -11.54 16.72 8.18
N PHE A 138 -11.84 17.84 7.52
CA PHE A 138 -11.52 18.04 6.10
C PHE A 138 -10.02 17.97 5.84
N LEU A 139 -9.21 18.69 6.62
CA LEU A 139 -7.76 18.72 6.46
C LEU A 139 -7.13 17.36 6.77
N ALA A 140 -7.60 16.64 7.78
CA ALA A 140 -7.10 15.30 8.08
C ALA A 140 -7.39 14.33 6.92
N GLN A 141 -8.60 14.39 6.33
CA GLN A 141 -8.98 13.56 5.19
C GLN A 141 -8.26 13.96 3.90
N PHE A 142 -7.97 15.24 3.73
CA PHE A 142 -7.23 15.74 2.57
C PHE A 142 -5.74 15.37 2.66
N PHE A 143 -5.08 15.66 3.77
CA PHE A 143 -3.66 15.39 3.91
C PHE A 143 -3.35 13.91 4.09
N GLY A 144 -4.16 13.16 4.83
CA GLY A 144 -3.93 11.74 5.10
C GLY A 144 -4.09 10.87 3.84
N PRO A 145 -5.31 10.47 3.48
CA PRO A 145 -5.55 9.63 2.29
C PRO A 145 -5.15 10.26 0.94
N LEU A 146 -5.54 11.52 0.65
CA LEU A 146 -5.42 12.05 -0.71
C LEU A 146 -3.99 12.46 -1.07
N LEU A 147 -3.29 13.17 -0.18
CA LEU A 147 -1.91 13.60 -0.44
C LEU A 147 -0.87 12.58 0.02
N PHE A 148 -0.86 12.25 1.31
CA PHE A 148 0.20 11.40 1.87
C PHE A 148 -0.02 9.92 1.56
N GLY A 149 -1.26 9.49 1.33
CA GLY A 149 -1.60 8.12 0.94
C GLY A 149 -0.93 7.72 -0.38
N GLN A 150 -0.86 8.61 -1.38
CA GLN A 150 -0.14 8.33 -2.64
C GLN A 150 1.36 8.11 -2.42
N VAL A 151 1.98 8.92 -1.55
CA VAL A 151 3.40 8.76 -1.18
C VAL A 151 3.61 7.48 -0.39
N GLY A 152 2.70 7.18 0.53
CA GLY A 152 2.65 5.96 1.34
C GLY A 152 2.59 4.73 0.46
N TYR A 153 1.68 4.71 -0.52
CA TYR A 153 1.53 3.64 -1.50
C TYR A 153 2.85 3.37 -2.24
N ARG A 154 3.42 4.39 -2.88
CA ARG A 154 4.67 4.25 -3.65
C ARG A 154 5.82 3.73 -2.80
N LYS A 155 6.01 4.32 -1.61
CA LYS A 155 7.10 3.90 -0.70
C LYS A 155 6.85 2.49 -0.15
N GLY A 156 5.60 2.16 0.16
CA GLY A 156 5.19 0.85 0.65
C GLY A 156 5.40 -0.25 -0.39
N ALA A 157 4.94 -0.03 -1.62
CA ALA A 157 5.13 -0.95 -2.74
C ALA A 157 6.61 -1.21 -3.02
N ARG A 158 7.43 -0.15 -3.11
CA ARG A 158 8.88 -0.29 -3.28
C ARG A 158 9.53 -1.14 -2.19
N LYS A 159 9.21 -0.86 -0.92
CA LYS A 159 9.76 -1.62 0.21
C LYS A 159 9.35 -3.09 0.20
N ARG A 160 8.09 -3.39 -0.17
CA ARG A 160 7.64 -4.78 -0.35
C ARG A 160 8.43 -5.45 -1.45
N ASP A 161 8.58 -4.79 -2.59
CA ASP A 161 9.26 -5.39 -3.75
C ASP A 161 10.75 -5.64 -3.46
N GLU A 162 11.41 -4.73 -2.71
CA GLU A 162 12.78 -4.93 -2.22
C GLU A 162 12.88 -6.09 -1.22
N ALA A 163 11.90 -6.25 -0.32
CA ALA A 163 11.85 -7.39 0.59
C ALA A 163 11.56 -8.71 -0.15
N TRP A 164 10.68 -8.67 -1.14
CA TRP A 164 10.34 -9.80 -1.98
C TRP A 164 11.52 -10.26 -2.84
N ALA A 165 12.22 -9.32 -3.48
CA ALA A 165 13.41 -9.62 -4.27
C ALA A 165 14.51 -10.30 -3.42
N ARG A 166 14.73 -9.81 -2.19
CA ARG A 166 15.66 -10.46 -1.24
C ARG A 166 15.23 -11.87 -0.89
N PHE A 167 13.94 -12.05 -0.57
CA PHE A 167 13.39 -13.37 -0.30
C PHE A 167 13.56 -14.34 -1.49
N LEU A 168 13.32 -13.88 -2.72
CA LEU A 168 13.54 -14.69 -3.92
C LEU A 168 15.02 -15.07 -4.07
N ALA A 169 15.94 -14.13 -3.87
CA ALA A 169 17.39 -14.38 -3.95
C ALA A 169 17.85 -15.43 -2.93
N GLU A 170 17.42 -15.30 -1.68
CA GLU A 170 17.72 -16.25 -0.60
C GLU A 170 17.14 -17.64 -0.89
N ARG A 171 15.87 -17.69 -1.34
CA ARG A 171 15.18 -18.94 -1.68
C ARG A 171 15.82 -19.67 -2.86
N ASP A 172 16.28 -18.91 -3.85
CA ASP A 172 16.83 -19.46 -5.10
C ASP A 172 18.36 -19.66 -5.02
N GLY A 173 18.97 -19.43 -3.84
CA GLY A 173 20.38 -19.72 -3.57
C GLY A 173 21.37 -18.68 -4.10
N ALA A 174 20.89 -17.51 -4.52
CA ALA A 174 21.74 -16.38 -4.87
C ALA A 174 22.18 -15.67 -3.58
N ALA A 175 23.21 -16.21 -2.93
CA ALA A 175 23.91 -15.48 -1.88
C ALA A 175 24.45 -14.15 -2.45
N PRO A 176 24.42 -13.04 -1.68
CA PRO A 176 25.05 -11.80 -2.11
C PRO A 176 26.55 -12.08 -2.26
N THR A 177 27.09 -11.83 -3.45
CA THR A 177 28.53 -11.56 -3.58
C THR A 177 28.83 -10.38 -2.65
N ALA A 178 29.61 -10.68 -1.61
CA ALA A 178 30.17 -9.72 -0.67
C ALA A 178 31.01 -8.64 -1.39
#